data_AF-A0A958SBH1-F1
#
_entry.id   AF-A0A958SBH1-F1
#
_cell.length_a   1.000
_cell.length_b   1.000
_cell.length_c   1.000
_cell.angle_alpha   90.00
_cell.angle_beta   90.00
_cell.angle_gamma   90.00
#
_symmetry.space_group_name_H-M   'P 1'
#
loop_
_entity.id
_entity.type
_entity.pdbx_description
1 polymer ?
#
loop_
_entity_poly.entity_id
_entity_poly.type
_entity_poly.pdbx_seq_one_letter_code
_entity_poly.pdbx_strand_id
1 'polypeptide(L)' 'ELRKAPKEVIMDAYSLFEDLENGKKLTMPISKPLPSVHKGLHELRLSYRDGIYRIFYIFKVKDTIYVLHAMKKKTQK' A
#
# COMPACT_ATOMS: atom_id res chain seq x y z
N GLU A 1 8.87 -8.39 0.41
CA GLU A 1 9.18 -7.68 -0.85
C GLU A 1 8.08 -7.80 -1.90
N LEU A 2 7.61 -6.66 -2.40
CA LEU A 2 6.46 -6.55 -3.32
C LEU A 2 6.67 -7.35 -4.61
N ARG A 3 7.91 -7.41 -5.10
CA ARG A 3 8.30 -8.14 -6.32
C ARG A 3 8.06 -9.65 -6.26
N LYS A 4 7.84 -10.21 -5.06
CA LYS A 4 7.54 -11.63 -4.84
C LYS A 4 6.04 -11.90 -4.69
N ALA A 5 5.20 -10.86 -4.71
CA ALA A 5 3.76 -11.02 -4.61
C ALA A 5 3.18 -11.52 -5.95
N PRO A 6 1.98 -12.14 -5.95
CA PRO A 6 1.26 -12.46 -7.18
C PRO A 6 1.07 -11.23 -8.06
N LYS A 7 1.01 -11.45 -9.38
CA LYS A 7 0.89 -10.37 -10.38
C LYS A 7 -0.31 -9.46 -10.11
N GLU A 8 -1.44 -10.02 -9.71
CA GLU A 8 -2.67 -9.28 -9.37
C GLU A 8 -2.43 -8.26 -8.24
N VAL A 9 -1.73 -8.67 -7.17
CA VAL A 9 -1.37 -7.79 -6.05
C VAL A 9 -0.49 -6.64 -6.51
N ILE A 10 0.47 -6.93 -7.39
CA ILE A 10 1.39 -5.93 -7.93
C ILE A 10 0.61 -4.93 -8.79
N MET A 11 -0.25 -5.40 -9.69
CA MET A 11 -1.04 -4.54 -10.59
C MET A 11 -1.99 -3.62 -9.82
N ASP A 12 -2.71 -4.14 -8.83
CA ASP A 12 -3.63 -3.31 -8.03
C ASP A 12 -2.86 -2.29 -7.18
N ALA A 13 -1.71 -2.66 -6.63
CA ALA A 13 -0.85 -1.72 -5.94
C ALA A 13 -0.38 -0.58 -6.85
N TYR A 14 0.05 -0.89 -8.08
CA TYR A 14 0.44 0.11 -9.08
C TYR A 14 -0.72 1.03 -9.44
N SER A 15 -1.91 0.48 -9.72
CA SER A 15 -3.11 1.27 -10.04
C SER A 15 -3.48 2.25 -8.92
N LEU A 16 -3.43 1.79 -7.67
CA LEU A 16 -3.70 2.64 -6.50
C LEU A 16 -2.63 3.71 -6.27
N PHE A 17 -1.37 3.43 -6.62
CA PHE A 17 -0.30 4.42 -6.57
C PHE A 17 -0.41 5.45 -7.70
N GLU A 18 -0.78 5.04 -8.91
CA GLU A 18 -1.09 5.94 -10.02
C GLU A 18 -2.26 6.87 -9.65
N ASP A 19 -3.29 6.36 -8.97
CA ASP A 19 -4.37 7.17 -8.44
C ASP A 19 -3.85 8.26 -7.46
N LEU A 20 -2.93 7.91 -6.56
CA LEU A 20 -2.30 8.87 -5.64
C LEU A 20 -1.47 9.91 -6.36
N GLU A 21 -0.66 9.51 -7.34
CA GLU A 21 0.15 10.40 -8.17
C GLU A 21 -0.71 11.38 -8.96
N ASN A 22 -1.89 10.95 -9.40
CA ASN A 22 -2.90 11.80 -10.04
C ASN A 22 -3.71 12.66 -9.05
N GLY A 23 -3.30 12.72 -7.78
CA GLY A 23 -3.92 13.55 -6.74
C GLY A 23 -5.21 12.98 -6.14
N LYS A 24 -5.60 11.75 -6.49
CA LYS A 24 -6.70 11.07 -5.79
C LYS A 24 -6.26 10.72 -4.37
N LYS A 25 -7.22 10.67 -3.46
CA LYS A 25 -6.97 10.30 -2.06
C LYS A 25 -7.38 8.86 -1.85
N LEU A 26 -6.45 8.02 -1.39
CA LEU A 26 -6.79 6.71 -0.86
C LEU A 26 -7.23 6.85 0.59
N THR A 27 -8.40 6.30 0.91
CA THR A 27 -9.02 6.36 2.24
C THR A 27 -9.23 4.95 2.81
N MET A 28 -9.73 4.88 4.05
CA MET A 28 -10.14 3.63 4.66
C MET A 28 -11.28 2.98 3.85
N PRO A 29 -11.30 1.64 3.71
CA PRO A 29 -10.41 0.66 4.35
C PRO A 29 -9.11 0.36 3.56
N ILE A 30 -8.93 0.96 2.37
CA ILE A 30 -7.85 0.63 1.43
C ILE A 30 -6.49 1.18 1.91
N SER A 31 -6.47 2.42 2.39
CA SER A 31 -5.26 3.07 2.90
C SER A 31 -5.49 3.54 4.33
N LYS A 32 -4.71 3.00 5.26
CA LYS A 32 -4.73 3.40 6.67
C LYS A 32 -3.54 4.32 6.97
N PRO A 33 -3.75 5.55 7.45
CA PRO A 33 -2.66 6.37 7.95
C PRO A 33 -2.09 5.81 9.26
N LEU A 34 -0.77 5.87 9.42
CA LEU A 34 -0.03 5.40 10.60
C LEU A 34 0.76 6.55 11.27
N PRO A 35 0.08 7.63 11.72
CA PRO A 35 0.75 8.81 12.26
C PRO A 35 1.50 8.56 13.56
N SER A 36 1.12 7.52 14.33
CA SER A 36 1.81 7.11 15.55
C SER A 36 3.20 6.50 15.29
N VAL A 37 3.46 6.05 14.06
CA VAL A 37 4.76 5.51 13.63
C VAL A 37 5.57 6.61 12.94
N HIS A 38 4.99 7.27 11.93
CA HIS A 38 5.62 8.41 11.25
C HIS A 38 4.58 9.28 10.52
N LYS A 39 4.83 10.59 10.44
CA LYS A 39 3.96 11.52 9.71
C LYS A 39 3.95 11.17 8.22
N GLY A 40 2.76 10.94 7.65
CA GLY A 40 2.62 10.61 6.23
C GLY A 40 2.99 9.17 5.88
N LEU A 41 3.19 8.30 6.87
CA LEU A 41 3.25 6.85 6.64
C LEU A 41 1.84 6.28 6.51
N HIS A 42 1.63 5.46 5.49
CA HIS A 42 0.38 4.78 5.21
C HIS A 42 0.59 3.27 5.03
N GLU A 43 -0.42 2.50 5.40
CA GLU A 43 -0.55 1.06 5.16
C GLU A 43 -1.61 0.85 4.07
N LEU A 44 -1.18 0.45 2.88
CA LEU A 44 -2.05 -0.05 1.83
C LEU A 44 -2.50 -1.47 2.18
N ARG A 45 -3.80 -1.72 2.08
CA ARG A 45 -4.48 -2.93 2.54
C ARG A 45 -5.12 -3.62 1.37
N LEU A 46 -4.51 -4.73 0.95
CA LEU A 46 -5.04 -5.56 -0.12
C LEU A 46 -5.38 -6.95 0.42
N SER A 47 -6.55 -7.47 0.04
CA SER A 47 -7.04 -8.77 0.49
C SER A 47 -7.43 -9.59 -0.73
N TYR A 48 -6.81 -10.76 -0.88
CA TYR A 48 -7.05 -11.69 -1.97
C TYR A 48 -7.37 -13.07 -1.42
N ARG A 49 -7.82 -13.97 -2.31
CA ARG A 49 -8.10 -15.37 -1.96
C ARG A 49 -6.87 -16.10 -1.41
N ASP A 50 -5.69 -15.77 -1.92
CA ASP A 50 -4.44 -16.42 -1.53
C ASP A 50 -3.81 -15.79 -0.29
N GLY A 51 -4.32 -14.64 0.19
CA GLY A 51 -3.94 -14.04 1.46
C GLY A 51 -4.08 -12.53 1.54
N ILE A 52 -3.61 -11.99 2.65
CA ILE A 52 -3.72 -10.57 3.01
C ILE A 52 -2.35 -9.91 2.84
N TYR A 53 -2.29 -8.85 2.04
CA TYR A 53 -1.06 -8.13 1.71
C TYR A 53 -1.10 -6.72 2.29
N ARG A 54 0.04 -6.27 2.81
CA ARG A 54 0.24 -4.94 3.37
C ARG A 54 1.46 -4.29 2.75
N ILE A 55 1.27 -3.08 2.23
CA ILE A 55 2.34 -2.27 1.64
C ILE A 55 2.44 -0.99 2.46
N PHE A 56 3.61 -0.75 3.05
CA PHE A 56 3.88 0.45 3.83
C PHE A 56 4.58 1.46 2.93
N TYR A 57 3.98 2.65 2.81
CA TYR A 57 4.48 3.67 1.90
C TYR A 57 4.37 5.08 2.49
N ILE A 58 5.21 5.99 1.98
CA ILE A 58 5.15 7.42 2.25
C ILE A 58 4.90 8.15 0.92
N PHE A 59 3.89 9.01 0.90
CA PHE A 59 3.66 9.93 -0.22
C PHE A 59 4.26 11.31 0.10
N LYS A 60 5.13 11.82 -0.76
CA LYS A 60 5.79 13.13 -0.60
C LYS A 60 5.36 14.11 -1.70
N VAL A 61 5.61 15.40 -1.45
CA VAL A 61 5.45 16.48 -2.43
C VAL A 61 6.31 16.20 -3.67
N LYS A 62 5.77 16.49 -4.87
CA LYS A 62 6.28 16.08 -6.21
C LYS A 62 5.98 14.62 -6.56
N ASP A 63 4.82 14.14 -6.15
CA ASP A 63 4.22 12.88 -6.59
C ASP A 63 5.14 11.66 -6.48
N THR A 64 6.03 11.67 -5.47
CA THR A 64 6.96 10.56 -5.27
C THR A 64 6.45 9.65 -4.16
N ILE A 65 6.18 8.39 -4.51
CA ILE A 65 5.78 7.35 -3.56
C ILE A 65 7.00 6.51 -3.17
N TYR A 66 7.29 6.47 -1.88
CA TYR A 66 8.33 5.61 -1.31
C TYR A 66 7.69 4.36 -0.72
N VAL A 67 7.87 3.20 -1.37
CA VAL A 67 7.47 1.91 -0.81
C VAL A 67 8.58 1.43 0.13
N LEU A 68 8.30 1.43 1.43
CA LEU A 68 9.27 1.05 2.46
C LEU A 68 9.34 -0.47 2.61
N HIS A 69 8.18 -1.12 2.60
CA HIS A 69 8.10 -2.56 2.77
C HIS A 69 6.78 -3.10 2.22
N ALA A 70 6.79 -4.35 1.76
CA ALA A 70 5.59 -5.09 1.41
C ALA A 70 5.67 -6.52 1.94
N MET A 71 4.61 -6.93 2.62
CA MET A 71 4.51 -8.23 3.27
C MET A 71 3.15 -8.88 3.03
N LYS A 72 3.17 -10.21 2.94
CA LYS A 72 1.98 -11.04 3.13
C LYS A 72 1.84 -11.30 4.64
N LYS A 73 0.68 -10.99 5.23
CA LYS A 73 0.43 -11.32 6.64
C LYS A 73 0.53 -12.84 6.80
N LYS A 74 1.28 -13.26 7.82
CA LYS A 74 1.35 -14.68 8.21
C LYS A 74 0.04 -15.17 8.83
N THR A 75 -0.74 -14.26 9.39
CA THR A 75 -2.04 -14.52 10.02
C THR A 75 -3.15 -13.79 9.27
N GLN A 76 -4.25 -14.49 9.01
CA GLN A 76 -5.38 -13.96 8.24
C GLN A 76 -6.46 -13.27 9.10
N LYS A 77 -6.29 -13.23 10.42
CA LYS A 77 -7.10 -12.40 11.32
C LYS A 77 -6.83 -10.92 11.12
#